data_AF-T1BDV1-F1
#
_entry.id   AF-T1BDV1-F1
#
_cell.length_a   1.000
_cell.length_b   1.000
_cell.length_c   1.000
_cell.angle_alpha   90.00
_cell.angle_beta   90.00
_cell.angle_gamma   90.00
#
_symmetry.space_group_name_H-M   'P 1'
#
loop_
_entity.id
_entity.type
_entity.pdbx_description
1 polymer ?
#
loop_
_entity_poly.entity_id
_entity_poly.type
_entity_poly.pdbx_seq_one_letter_code
_entity_poly.pdbx_strand_id
1 'polypeptide(L)'
;MSGNSAVAVSPHLPRTPLLEDLALRPTLIMGVGNTLQGDDGVGVHALHWLQSALGAQPGITLYDAGTLGATLLVEIEQTERLIFIDAMRMNSAPGTVR
;
A
#
# COMPACT_ATOMS: atom_id res chain seq x y z
N MET A 1 -50.27 -23.58 5.42
CA MET A 1 -49.04 -23.87 6.18
C MET A 1 -48.09 -24.60 5.23
N SER A 2 -47.22 -23.86 4.55
CA SER A 2 -46.26 -24.39 3.57
C SER A 2 -44.86 -24.12 4.11
N GLY A 3 -44.06 -25.17 4.24
CA GLY A 3 -42.79 -25.20 4.95
C GLY A 3 -41.74 -24.27 4.36
N ASN A 4 -41.07 -23.54 5.23
CA ASN A 4 -39.86 -22.79 4.91
C ASN A 4 -38.66 -23.75 5.00
N SER A 5 -38.11 -24.15 3.86
CA SER A 5 -36.87 -24.93 3.81
C SER A 5 -35.70 -24.01 4.09
N ALA A 6 -35.21 -24.02 5.33
CA ALA A 6 -33.98 -23.33 5.71
C ALA A 6 -32.80 -23.94 4.93
N VAL A 7 -32.31 -23.20 3.94
CA VAL A 7 -31.01 -23.49 3.32
C VAL A 7 -29.96 -23.18 4.37
N ALA A 8 -29.32 -24.23 4.91
CA ALA A 8 -28.20 -24.10 5.81
C ALA A 8 -27.02 -23.46 5.06
N VAL A 9 -26.83 -22.15 5.25
CA VAL A 9 -25.63 -21.45 4.80
C VAL A 9 -24.49 -21.98 5.66
N SER A 10 -23.67 -22.88 5.10
CA SER A 10 -22.49 -23.39 5.79
C SER A 10 -21.55 -22.22 6.11
N PRO A 11 -21.00 -22.13 7.34
CA PRO A 11 -20.07 -21.06 7.69
C PRO A 11 -18.86 -21.19 6.76
N HIS A 12 -18.65 -20.19 5.92
CA HIS A 12 -17.47 -20.10 5.07
C HIS A 12 -16.26 -19.99 5.99
N LEU A 13 -15.53 -21.09 6.16
CA LEU A 13 -14.19 -21.06 6.73
C LEU A 13 -13.36 -20.11 5.86
N PRO A 14 -12.60 -19.15 6.42
CA PRO A 14 -11.78 -18.26 5.60
C PRO A 14 -10.81 -19.11 4.79
N ARG A 15 -10.95 -19.10 3.46
CA ARG A 15 -10.02 -19.79 2.57
C ARG A 15 -8.67 -19.10 2.69
N THR A 16 -7.60 -19.88 2.81
CA THR A 16 -6.25 -19.37 2.59
C THR A 16 -6.20 -18.80 1.17
N PRO A 17 -5.87 -17.51 0.99
CA PRO A 17 -5.87 -16.90 -0.33
C PRO A 17 -4.81 -17.55 -1.22
N LEU A 18 -5.13 -17.73 -2.50
CA LEU A 18 -4.17 -18.18 -3.50
C LEU A 18 -3.14 -17.07 -3.74
N LEU A 19 -1.94 -17.43 -4.25
CA LEU A 19 -0.90 -16.44 -4.58
C LEU A 19 -1.40 -15.42 -5.60
N GLU A 20 -2.24 -15.85 -6.53
CA GLU A 20 -2.92 -14.99 -7.50
C GLU A 20 -3.88 -13.99 -6.83
N ASP A 21 -4.63 -14.45 -5.82
CA ASP A 21 -5.48 -13.56 -5.01
C ASP A 21 -4.62 -12.50 -4.31
N LEU A 22 -3.49 -12.91 -3.72
CA LEU A 22 -2.58 -12.01 -3.02
C LEU A 22 -1.90 -11.01 -3.97
N ALA A 23 -1.70 -11.37 -5.23
CA ALA A 23 -1.13 -10.49 -6.26
C ALA A 23 -2.15 -9.47 -6.79
N LEU A 24 -3.45 -9.77 -6.71
CA LEU A 24 -4.54 -8.87 -7.13
C LEU A 24 -5.05 -7.95 -6.02
N ARG A 25 -4.60 -8.12 -4.77
CA ARG A 25 -4.98 -7.23 -3.67
C ARG A 25 -4.37 -5.84 -3.89
N PRO A 26 -5.19 -4.79 -3.99
CA PRO A 26 -4.70 -3.45 -4.29
C PRO A 26 -3.71 -3.03 -3.22
N THR A 27 -2.47 -2.78 -3.66
CA THR A 27 -1.35 -2.32 -2.86
C THR A 27 -1.01 -0.90 -3.24
N LEU A 28 -1.13 0.02 -2.30
CA LEU A 28 -0.70 1.40 -2.44
C LEU A 28 0.72 1.54 -1.89
N ILE A 29 1.66 1.99 -2.72
CA ILE A 29 3.02 2.35 -2.32
C ILE A 29 3.14 3.87 -2.40
N MET A 30 3.52 4.48 -1.29
CA MET A 30 3.55 5.92 -1.13
C MET A 30 4.95 6.41 -0.81
N GLY A 31 5.47 7.27 -1.67
CA GLY A 31 6.70 8.03 -1.41
C GLY A 31 6.34 9.32 -0.68
N VAL A 32 6.90 9.51 0.51
CA VAL A 32 6.72 10.71 1.34
C VAL A 32 8.05 11.44 1.45
N GLY A 33 7.98 12.76 1.58
CA GLY A 33 9.14 13.60 1.83
C GLY A 33 9.19 14.87 0.99
N ASN A 34 10.14 15.73 1.31
CA ASN A 34 10.39 16.96 0.56
C ASN A 34 11.74 16.90 -0.17
N THR A 35 11.69 16.84 -1.51
CA THR A 35 12.89 16.80 -2.38
C THR A 35 13.77 18.05 -2.29
N LEU A 36 13.27 19.15 -1.69
CA LEU A 36 14.03 20.36 -1.44
C LEU A 36 14.81 20.33 -0.11
N GLN A 37 14.56 19.33 0.76
CA GLN A 37 15.14 19.22 2.11
C GLN A 37 16.15 18.07 2.23
N GLY A 38 17.04 17.92 1.24
CA GLY A 38 18.12 16.93 1.29
C GLY A 38 17.61 15.51 1.42
N ASP A 39 18.08 14.78 2.44
CA ASP A 39 17.73 13.38 2.67
C ASP A 39 16.24 13.15 2.98
N ASP A 40 15.49 14.20 3.34
CA ASP A 40 14.03 14.15 3.53
C ASP A 40 13.31 13.72 2.25
N GLY A 41 13.90 13.96 1.06
CA GLY A 41 13.32 13.58 -0.22
C GLY A 41 13.45 12.09 -0.60
N VAL A 42 14.06 11.25 0.24
CA VAL A 42 14.41 9.87 -0.13
C VAL A 42 13.20 9.03 -0.53
N GLY A 43 12.05 9.22 0.13
CA GLY A 43 10.83 8.47 -0.17
C GLY A 43 10.28 8.76 -1.56
N VAL A 44 10.28 10.04 -1.96
CA VAL A 44 9.88 10.49 -3.30
C VAL A 44 10.84 9.95 -4.36
N HIS A 45 12.16 10.01 -4.12
CA HIS A 45 13.15 9.48 -5.06
C HIS A 45 13.06 7.96 -5.24
N ALA A 46 12.82 7.22 -4.15
CA ALA A 46 12.61 5.77 -4.22
C ALA A 46 11.35 5.42 -5.03
N LEU A 47 10.28 6.19 -4.86
CA LEU A 47 9.04 6.00 -5.62
C LEU A 47 9.25 6.25 -7.12
N HIS A 48 9.94 7.32 -7.51
CA HIS A 48 10.23 7.60 -8.93
C HIS A 48 11.08 6.49 -9.57
N TRP A 49 12.02 5.93 -8.81
CA TRP A 49 12.76 4.74 -9.26
C TRP A 49 11.83 3.53 -9.43
N LEU A 50 10.94 3.26 -8.47
CA LEU A 50 9.96 2.18 -8.56
C LEU A 50 9.01 2.34 -9.75
N GLN A 51 8.56 3.56 -10.05
CA GLN A 51 7.72 3.84 -11.23
C GLN A 51 8.42 3.41 -12.52
N SER A 52 9.72 3.69 -12.62
CA SER A 52 10.53 3.30 -13.77
C SER A 52 10.78 1.78 -13.84
N ALA A 53 10.99 1.14 -12.69
CA ALA A 53 11.32 -0.29 -12.60
C ALA A 53 10.11 -1.21 -12.74
N LEU A 54 8.96 -0.83 -12.18
CA LEU A 54 7.74 -1.63 -12.14
C LEU A 54 6.80 -1.34 -13.32
N GLY A 55 6.79 -0.10 -13.84
CA GLY A 55 5.79 0.30 -14.82
C GLY A 55 4.35 0.14 -14.31
N ALA A 56 3.42 -0.19 -15.21
CA ALA A 56 2.01 -0.39 -14.88
C ALA A 56 1.73 -1.83 -14.40
N GLN A 57 2.22 -2.17 -13.21
CA GLN A 57 1.95 -3.46 -12.57
C GLN A 57 0.50 -3.55 -12.09
N PRO A 58 -0.28 -4.55 -12.50
CA PRO A 58 -1.63 -4.77 -11.98
C PRO A 58 -1.64 -4.91 -10.47
N GLY A 59 -2.62 -4.28 -9.80
CA GLY A 59 -2.76 -4.37 -8.34
C GLY A 59 -1.78 -3.50 -7.54
N ILE A 60 -0.87 -2.75 -8.20
CA ILE A 60 0.04 -1.81 -7.54
C ILE A 60 -0.28 -0.38 -7.98
N THR A 61 -0.55 0.48 -7.00
CA THR A 61 -0.67 1.93 -7.19
C THR A 61 0.56 2.59 -6.58
N LEU A 62 1.27 3.41 -7.36
CA LEU A 62 2.41 4.20 -6.90
C LEU A 62 1.97 5.66 -6.75
N TYR A 63 2.10 6.22 -5.55
CA TYR A 63 1.57 7.55 -5.23
C TYR A 63 2.64 8.46 -4.61
N ASP A 64 2.94 9.57 -5.27
CA ASP A 64 3.83 10.61 -4.74
C ASP A 64 3.03 11.51 -3.81
N ALA A 65 3.21 11.33 -2.51
CA ALA A 65 2.51 12.11 -1.51
C ALA A 65 3.19 13.43 -1.19
N GLY A 66 4.45 13.63 -1.61
CA GLY A 66 5.28 14.74 -1.15
C GLY A 66 5.15 14.93 0.36
N THR A 67 4.66 16.10 0.77
CA THR A 67 4.36 16.43 2.18
C THR A 67 2.85 16.54 2.48
N LEU A 68 1.99 16.08 1.58
CA LEU A 68 0.53 16.21 1.72
C LEU A 68 0.03 15.15 2.69
N GLY A 69 -0.28 15.53 3.93
CA GLY A 69 -0.77 14.59 4.96
C GLY A 69 -2.24 14.17 4.80
N ALA A 70 -3.18 15.10 5.05
CA ALA A 70 -4.60 14.75 5.21
C ALA A 70 -5.33 14.37 3.91
N THR A 71 -4.86 14.82 2.75
CA THR A 71 -5.46 14.50 1.43
C THR A 71 -5.32 13.02 1.07
N LEU A 72 -4.45 12.28 1.78
CA LEU A 72 -4.14 10.88 1.50
C LEU A 72 -5.17 9.88 2.06
N LEU A 73 -6.02 10.31 3.00
CA LEU A 73 -6.92 9.38 3.71
C LEU A 73 -7.86 8.65 2.76
N VAL A 74 -8.35 9.32 1.72
CA VAL A 74 -9.23 8.71 0.71
C VAL A 74 -8.53 7.59 -0.06
N GLU A 75 -7.29 7.81 -0.50
CA GLU A 75 -6.50 6.81 -1.22
C GLU A 75 -6.15 5.60 -0.34
N ILE A 76 -5.87 5.87 0.94
CA ILE A 76 -5.58 4.83 1.94
C ILE A 76 -6.83 3.99 2.22
N GLU A 77 -8.02 4.59 2.33
CA GLU A 77 -9.26 3.86 2.60
C GLU A 77 -9.65 2.87 1.48
N GLN A 78 -9.19 3.10 0.24
CA GLN A 78 -9.48 2.24 -0.91
C GLN A 78 -8.46 1.11 -1.11
N THR A 79 -7.39 1.06 -0.31
CA THR A 79 -6.33 0.05 -0.45
C THR A 79 -6.44 -1.05 0.58
N GLU A 80 -6.03 -2.27 0.21
CA GLU A 80 -5.96 -3.38 1.17
C GLU A 80 -4.58 -3.46 1.83
N ARG A 81 -3.54 -2.96 1.14
CA ARG A 81 -2.16 -2.96 1.61
C ARG A 81 -1.52 -1.61 1.36
N LEU A 82 -0.85 -1.09 2.36
CA LEU A 82 -0.18 0.20 2.30
C LEU A 82 1.30 0.05 2.64
N ILE A 83 2.16 0.61 1.80
CA ILE A 83 3.60 0.71 2.02
C ILE A 83 3.97 2.20 2.00
N PHE A 84 4.56 2.69 3.09
CA PHE A 84 5.17 4.01 3.15
C PHE A 84 6.68 3.91 2.94
N ILE A 85 7.23 4.84 2.17
CA ILE A 85 8.66 5.06 2.03
C ILE A 85 8.91 6.51 2.44
N ASP A 86 9.65 6.72 3.53
CA ASP A 86 9.89 8.05 4.11
C ASP A 86 11.28 8.12 4.76
N ALA A 87 11.82 9.32 4.86
CA ALA A 87 13.02 9.60 5.65
C ALA A 87 12.66 9.68 7.13
N MET A 88 13.27 8.83 7.95
CA MET A 88 13.02 8.83 9.39
C MET A 88 14.30 9.07 10.18
N ARG A 89 14.22 9.97 11.17
CA ARG A 89 15.27 10.12 12.18
C ARG A 89 15.22 8.95 13.15
N MET A 90 16.00 7.94 12.83
CA MET A 90 16.22 6.78 13.68
C MET A 90 17.54 6.97 14.42
N ASN A 91 17.63 6.52 15.68
CA ASN A 91 18.87 6.53 16.45
C ASN A 91 19.83 5.43 15.96
N SER A 92 20.18 5.49 14.68
CA SER A 92 20.95 4.52 13.90
C SER A 92 21.86 5.24 12.90
N ALA A 93 22.77 4.50 12.25
CA ALA A 93 23.63 5.07 11.21
C ALA A 93 22.81 5.62 10.03
N PRO A 94 23.25 6.71 9.36
CA PRO A 94 22.63 7.21 8.13
C PRO A 94 22.48 6.11 7.08
N GLY A 95 21.34 6.09 6.39
CA GLY A 95 21.02 5.08 5.37
C GLY A 95 20.51 3.73 5.90
N THR A 96 20.33 3.58 7.22
CA THR A 96 19.68 2.38 7.78
C THR A 96 18.21 2.29 7.35
N VAL A 97 17.76 1.11 6.90
CA VAL A 97 16.36 0.82 6.52
C VAL A 97 15.71 -0.12 7.55
N ARG A 98 14.43 0.09 7.87
CA ARG A 98 13.64 -0.72 8.83
C ARG A 98 12.22 -0.95 8.36
#